data_AF-A8MGC7-F1
#
_entry.id   AF-A8MGC7-F1
#
_cell.length_a   1.000
_cell.length_b   1.000
_cell.length_c   1.000
_cell.angle_alpha   90.00
_cell.angle_beta   90.00
_cell.angle_gamma   90.00
#
_symmetry.space_group_name_H-M   'P 1'
#
loop_
_entity.id
_entity.type
_entity.pdbx_description
1 polymer ?
#
loop_
_entity_poly.entity_id
_entity_poly.type
_entity_poly.pdbx_seq_one_letter_code
_entity_poly.pdbx_strand_id
1 'polypeptide(L)'
;MFSNIFYLLKNASNEPREDYLTEIFAETINENQLVKSFMKIFMSKNIEPSGLKINTQQTFNKLDWHICDSRPDIVIRFFDNQSKRENVLFIECKLNAAEGNQQLKRYADHLKLLEDRGGATYLIYLTEYHDVKKEEDILDTNVDTKFIQIRWYQIYNWLKEFDNDRLVKNLLTYMEEIELNKSRNFTPQDIHVIQNIQKPLDLLEESLAGEVDDVLKEFTSTGKIKIRDRYNQLVRDFKYTRQTYISDYTSVEVGFWILEDDYPVASTTLWIHRDHGEYIKIEKAFDKYSNDASNDFSIDRETYSDWIGLNIDKSLLDFLNDGDHVGAIQDYFIASMKSIKEIIGNNEDINF
;
A
#
# COMPACT_ATOMS: atom_id res chain seq x y z
N MET A 1 -2.91 17.58 20.94
CA MET A 1 -3.38 17.35 19.56
C MET A 1 -2.87 18.35 18.50
N PHE A 2 -3.49 19.53 18.27
CA PHE A 2 -3.24 20.37 17.07
C PHE A 2 -1.79 20.79 16.84
N SER A 3 -1.03 21.09 17.89
CA SER A 3 0.39 21.44 17.79
C SER A 3 1.27 20.26 17.32
N ASN A 4 0.91 19.02 17.72
CA ASN A 4 1.61 17.81 17.29
C ASN A 4 1.29 17.49 15.82
N ILE A 5 0.01 17.56 15.44
CA ILE A 5 -0.42 17.38 14.04
C ILE A 5 0.25 18.42 13.15
N PHE A 6 0.30 19.69 13.56
CA PHE A 6 0.97 20.75 12.83
C PHE A 6 2.49 20.53 12.70
N TYR A 7 3.14 20.02 13.76
CA TYR A 7 4.55 19.67 13.72
C TYR A 7 4.82 18.52 12.74
N LEU A 8 3.97 17.50 12.73
CA LEU A 8 4.05 16.38 11.79
C LEU A 8 3.84 16.86 10.34
N LEU A 9 2.82 17.67 10.08
CA LEU A 9 2.57 18.29 8.76
C LEU A 9 3.80 19.06 8.24
N LYS A 10 4.50 19.78 9.12
CA LYS A 10 5.65 20.60 8.73
C LYS A 10 6.90 19.77 8.38
N ASN A 11 7.02 18.57 8.94
CA ASN A 11 8.23 17.75 8.87
C ASN A 11 8.03 16.43 8.10
N ALA A 12 6.83 16.15 7.60
CA ALA A 12 6.54 14.95 6.81
C ALA A 12 7.29 15.02 5.47
N SER A 13 8.11 14.01 5.20
CA SER A 13 8.78 13.81 3.91
C SER A 13 8.17 12.66 3.11
N ASN A 14 7.33 11.80 3.73
CA ASN A 14 6.50 10.75 3.14
C ASN A 14 5.33 10.42 4.09
N GLU A 15 4.26 9.82 3.56
CA GLU A 15 2.99 9.43 4.18
C GLU A 15 2.87 9.53 5.73
N PRO A 16 2.38 10.66 6.27
CA PRO A 16 2.20 10.85 7.71
C PRO A 16 0.93 10.18 8.28
N ARG A 17 0.33 9.22 7.54
CA ARG A 17 -0.96 8.60 7.89
C ARG A 17 -0.89 7.86 9.24
N GLU A 18 0.19 7.10 9.45
CA GLU A 18 0.44 6.36 10.69
C GLU A 18 0.56 7.30 11.90
N ASP A 19 1.34 8.37 11.75
CA ASP A 19 1.57 9.35 12.81
C ASP A 19 0.27 10.10 13.17
N TYR A 20 -0.52 10.51 12.17
CA TYR A 20 -1.80 11.16 12.40
C TYR A 20 -2.79 10.23 13.09
N LEU A 21 -2.91 8.99 12.62
CA LEU A 21 -3.78 8.00 13.23
C LEU A 21 -3.40 7.78 14.69
N THR A 22 -2.11 7.65 14.98
CA THR A 22 -1.58 7.47 16.34
C THR A 22 -1.94 8.64 17.25
N GLU A 23 -1.72 9.88 16.80
CA GLU A 23 -2.02 11.08 17.58
C GLU A 23 -3.53 11.24 17.83
N ILE A 24 -4.36 11.04 16.81
CA ILE A 24 -5.82 11.12 16.94
C ILE A 24 -6.33 10.00 17.85
N PHE A 25 -5.82 8.77 17.68
CA PHE A 25 -6.19 7.63 18.50
C PHE A 25 -5.84 7.85 19.98
N ALA A 26 -4.61 8.28 20.27
CA ALA A 26 -4.16 8.56 21.64
C ALA A 26 -5.01 9.61 22.34
N GLU A 27 -5.40 10.68 21.63
CA GLU A 27 -6.29 11.72 22.16
C GLU A 27 -7.72 11.17 22.36
N THR A 28 -8.22 10.39 21.40
CA THR A 28 -9.57 9.79 21.45
C THR A 28 -9.74 8.89 22.66
N ILE A 29 -8.76 8.02 22.93
CA ILE A 29 -8.86 7.08 24.05
C ILE A 29 -8.58 7.73 25.40
N ASN A 30 -8.14 9.00 25.47
CA ASN A 30 -7.78 9.69 26.72
C ASN A 30 -8.96 9.91 27.68
N GLU A 31 -10.17 9.52 27.27
CA GLU A 31 -11.33 9.43 28.16
C GLU A 31 -11.29 8.17 29.03
N ASN A 32 -11.49 8.32 30.34
CA ASN A 32 -11.42 7.22 31.30
C ASN A 32 -12.31 6.01 30.93
N GLN A 33 -13.49 6.25 30.35
CA GLN A 33 -14.40 5.16 29.93
C GLN A 33 -13.84 4.37 28.75
N LEU A 34 -13.22 5.04 27.78
CA LEU A 34 -12.60 4.41 26.63
C LEU A 34 -11.36 3.62 27.03
N VAL A 35 -10.45 4.18 27.84
CA VAL A 35 -9.30 3.40 28.35
C VAL A 35 -9.74 2.17 29.12
N LYS A 36 -10.72 2.29 30.00
CA LYS A 36 -11.24 1.17 30.76
C LYS A 36 -11.83 0.08 29.85
N SER A 37 -12.62 0.49 28.86
CA SER A 37 -13.18 -0.43 27.86
C SER A 37 -12.08 -1.11 27.06
N PHE A 38 -11.08 -0.35 26.60
CA PHE A 38 -9.92 -0.84 25.88
C PHE A 38 -9.15 -1.89 26.69
N MET A 39 -8.81 -1.60 27.95
CA MET A 39 -8.11 -2.54 28.84
C MET A 39 -8.91 -3.81 29.08
N LYS A 40 -10.23 -3.69 29.23
CA LYS A 40 -11.12 -4.84 29.41
C LYS A 40 -11.14 -5.74 28.17
N ILE A 41 -11.31 -5.16 26.99
CA ILE A 41 -11.50 -5.90 25.74
C ILE A 41 -10.18 -6.48 25.24
N PHE A 42 -9.12 -5.68 25.18
CA PHE A 42 -7.87 -6.07 24.53
C PHE A 42 -6.83 -6.66 25.48
N MET A 43 -6.87 -6.28 26.76
CA MET A 43 -5.93 -6.79 27.77
C MET A 43 -6.56 -7.85 28.68
N SER A 44 -7.85 -8.16 28.49
CA SER A 44 -8.64 -9.09 29.32
C SER A 44 -8.56 -8.74 30.81
N LYS A 45 -8.54 -7.44 31.13
CA LYS A 45 -8.29 -6.92 32.49
C LYS A 45 -9.36 -5.91 32.88
N ASN A 46 -10.07 -6.19 33.96
CA ASN A 46 -11.02 -5.24 34.53
C ASN A 46 -10.28 -4.30 35.50
N ILE A 47 -9.56 -3.33 34.94
CA ILE A 47 -8.80 -2.33 35.69
C ILE A 47 -9.65 -1.06 35.81
N GLU A 48 -9.62 -0.45 37.00
CA GLU A 48 -10.13 0.92 37.21
C GLU A 48 -8.90 1.85 37.23
N PRO A 49 -8.47 2.39 36.08
CA PRO A 49 -7.27 3.20 36.04
C PRO A 49 -7.50 4.53 36.76
N SER A 50 -6.50 4.97 37.54
CA SER A 50 -6.43 6.33 38.07
C SER A 50 -5.10 6.99 37.69
N GLY A 51 -5.07 8.33 37.68
CA GLY A 51 -3.87 9.08 37.29
C GLY A 51 -3.42 8.80 35.87
N LEU A 52 -4.36 8.54 34.96
CA LEU A 52 -4.11 8.23 33.55
C LEU A 52 -3.28 9.33 32.89
N LYS A 53 -2.20 8.94 32.23
CA LYS A 53 -1.40 9.78 31.34
C LYS A 53 -1.16 9.05 30.04
N ILE A 54 -1.57 9.65 28.93
CA ILE A 54 -1.30 9.15 27.59
C ILE A 54 -0.37 10.15 26.92
N ASN A 55 0.78 9.65 26.49
CA ASN A 55 1.81 10.43 25.84
C ASN A 55 2.16 9.77 24.52
N THR A 56 2.02 10.51 23.43
CA THR A 56 2.67 10.16 22.17
C THR A 56 4.10 10.67 22.18
N GLN A 57 4.92 10.18 21.26
CA GLN A 57 6.23 10.79 20.95
C GLN A 57 7.25 10.77 22.10
N GLN A 58 7.05 9.95 23.14
CA GLN A 58 7.94 9.85 24.29
C GLN A 58 9.20 9.05 23.96
N THR A 59 10.37 9.70 24.09
CA THR A 59 11.67 9.05 23.89
C THR A 59 12.22 8.48 25.19
N PHE A 60 12.73 7.25 25.12
CA PHE A 60 13.50 6.57 26.14
C PHE A 60 14.94 6.44 25.66
N ASN A 61 15.87 6.96 26.45
CA ASN A 61 17.31 6.87 26.15
C ASN A 61 17.71 5.40 26.02
N LYS A 62 18.52 5.10 25.00
CA LYS A 62 19.01 3.76 24.71
C LYS A 62 19.63 3.10 25.94
N LEU A 63 19.41 1.79 26.08
CA LEU A 63 20.17 0.95 27.01
C LEU A 63 21.56 0.64 26.45
N ASP A 64 22.49 0.19 27.29
CA ASP A 64 23.89 -0.01 26.91
C ASP A 64 24.06 -0.98 25.72
N TRP A 65 23.16 -1.95 25.57
CA TRP A 65 23.15 -2.94 24.49
C TRP A 65 22.21 -2.58 23.33
N HIS A 66 21.60 -1.39 23.33
CA HIS A 66 20.77 -0.89 22.24
C HIS A 66 21.57 0.01 21.29
N ILE A 67 21.27 -0.10 20.00
CA ILE A 67 21.94 0.70 18.95
C ILE A 67 21.42 2.15 18.87
N CYS A 68 20.19 2.41 19.33
CA CYS A 68 19.53 3.70 19.27
C CYS A 68 18.49 3.85 20.40
N ASP A 69 18.00 5.08 20.59
CA ASP A 69 16.91 5.38 21.52
C ASP A 69 15.61 4.68 21.10
N SER A 70 14.72 4.51 22.06
CA SER A 70 13.41 3.89 21.86
C SER A 70 12.32 4.94 21.93
N ARG A 71 11.36 4.91 20.99
CA ARG A 71 10.24 5.85 20.97
C ARG A 71 8.96 5.11 20.62
N PRO A 72 8.30 4.46 21.60
CA PRO A 72 6.98 3.89 21.38
C PRO A 72 6.01 4.97 20.89
N ASP A 73 5.14 4.60 19.96
CA ASP A 73 4.16 5.52 19.37
C ASP A 73 3.22 6.09 20.44
N ILE A 74 2.76 5.24 21.37
CA ILE A 74 1.93 5.64 22.52
C ILE A 74 2.46 5.02 23.80
N VAL A 75 2.57 5.84 24.84
CA VAL A 75 2.87 5.43 26.21
C VAL A 75 1.69 5.77 27.10
N ILE A 76 1.13 4.76 27.76
CA ILE A 76 0.05 4.92 28.73
C ILE A 76 0.57 4.57 30.12
N ARG A 77 0.44 5.51 31.06
CA ARG A 77 0.77 5.32 32.47
C ARG A 77 -0.49 5.46 33.30
N PHE A 78 -0.70 4.56 34.25
CA PHE A 78 -1.87 4.58 35.12
C PHE A 78 -1.57 3.85 36.43
N PHE A 79 -2.29 4.20 37.48
CA PHE A 79 -2.30 3.46 38.72
C PHE A 79 -3.49 2.49 38.71
N ASP A 80 -3.25 1.27 39.14
CA ASP A 80 -4.35 0.38 39.51
C ASP A 80 -4.77 0.72 40.95
N ASN A 81 -6.05 1.06 41.13
CA ASN A 81 -6.60 1.45 42.42
C ASN A 81 -6.43 0.37 43.51
N GLN A 82 -6.27 -0.90 43.14
CA GLN A 82 -6.05 -1.99 44.09
C GLN A 82 -4.58 -2.06 44.54
N SER A 83 -3.64 -2.15 43.59
CA SER A 83 -2.21 -2.29 43.90
C SER A 83 -1.53 -0.98 44.30
N LYS A 84 -2.10 0.17 43.93
CA LYS A 84 -1.50 1.52 44.04
C LYS A 84 -0.11 1.64 43.39
N ARG A 85 0.25 0.72 42.49
CA ARG A 85 1.49 0.75 41.73
C ARG A 85 1.26 1.37 40.37
N GLU A 86 2.26 2.08 39.86
CA GLU A 86 2.24 2.60 38.50
C GLU A 86 2.40 1.43 37.53
N ASN A 87 1.50 1.33 36.56
CA ASN A 87 1.56 0.40 35.46
C ASN A 87 1.87 1.16 34.17
N VAL A 88 2.55 0.50 33.25
CA VAL A 88 2.99 1.12 31.99
C VAL A 88 2.63 0.23 30.82
N LEU A 89 2.00 0.83 29.81
CA LEU A 89 1.65 0.20 28.56
C LEU A 89 2.32 0.96 27.41
N PHE A 90 3.10 0.25 26.61
CA PHE A 90 3.60 0.76 25.33
C PHE A 90 2.74 0.21 24.20
N ILE A 91 2.44 1.06 23.22
CA ILE A 91 1.75 0.69 21.98
C ILE A 91 2.65 1.13 20.82
N GLU A 92 2.94 0.21 19.93
CA GLU A 92 3.54 0.47 18.63
C GLU A 92 2.50 0.23 17.54
N CYS A 93 2.28 1.23 16.70
CA CYS A 93 1.32 1.27 15.61
C CYS A 93 2.06 1.04 14.28
N LYS A 94 1.48 0.24 13.37
CA LYS A 94 2.01 0.06 12.01
C LYS A 94 0.92 0.09 10.95
N LEU A 95 1.10 0.92 9.93
CA LEU A 95 0.33 0.97 8.68
C LEU A 95 1.27 0.66 7.51
N ASN A 96 0.91 -0.30 6.65
CA ASN A 96 1.67 -0.69 5.45
C ASN A 96 3.20 -0.95 5.59
N ALA A 97 3.77 -0.92 6.80
CA ALA A 97 5.20 -1.04 7.05
C ALA A 97 5.51 -2.10 8.12
N ALA A 98 6.65 -2.75 7.96
CA ALA A 98 7.24 -3.57 9.03
C ALA A 98 7.87 -2.67 10.10
N GLU A 99 7.95 -3.17 11.33
CA GLU A 99 8.66 -2.52 12.41
C GLU A 99 10.17 -2.40 12.13
N GLY A 100 10.81 -1.44 12.80
CA GLY A 100 12.26 -1.31 12.75
C GLY A 100 12.96 -2.53 13.36
N ASN A 101 14.19 -2.81 12.92
CA ASN A 101 14.98 -3.94 13.43
C ASN A 101 15.00 -4.00 14.97
N GLN A 102 14.57 -5.13 15.54
CA GLN A 102 14.49 -5.39 17.00
C GLN A 102 13.71 -4.34 17.82
N GLN A 103 12.84 -3.54 17.20
CA GLN A 103 12.15 -2.43 17.86
C GLN A 103 11.29 -2.90 19.05
N LEU A 104 10.47 -3.92 18.85
CA LEU A 104 9.63 -4.49 19.92
C LEU A 104 10.46 -5.07 21.08
N LYS A 105 11.60 -5.70 20.77
CA LYS A 105 12.52 -6.21 21.80
C LYS A 105 13.10 -5.07 22.64
N ARG A 106 13.52 -3.96 22.03
CA ARG A 106 14.01 -2.79 22.79
C ARG A 106 12.95 -2.23 23.73
N TYR A 107 11.70 -2.20 23.29
CA TYR A 107 10.58 -1.77 24.13
C TYR A 107 10.34 -2.71 25.30
N ALA A 108 10.40 -4.02 25.08
CA ALA A 108 10.32 -5.01 26.15
C ALA A 108 11.44 -4.82 27.19
N ASP A 109 12.68 -4.56 26.76
CA ASP A 109 13.80 -4.29 27.67
C ASP A 109 13.55 -3.04 28.55
N HIS A 110 12.99 -1.98 27.97
CA HIS A 110 12.61 -0.79 28.75
C HIS A 110 11.47 -1.06 29.72
N LEU A 111 10.48 -1.85 29.33
CA LEU A 111 9.37 -2.25 30.19
C LEU A 111 9.86 -3.08 31.36
N LYS A 112 10.80 -4.01 31.15
CA LYS A 112 11.43 -4.78 32.22
C LYS A 112 12.04 -3.90 33.33
N LEU A 113 12.75 -2.84 32.96
CA LEU A 113 13.31 -1.89 33.95
C LEU A 113 12.24 -1.14 34.77
N LEU A 114 11.02 -1.01 34.23
CA LEU A 114 9.88 -0.42 34.91
C LEU A 114 9.14 -1.47 35.76
N GLU A 115 9.09 -2.70 35.27
CA GLU A 115 8.57 -3.89 35.96
C GLU A 115 9.37 -4.18 37.24
N ASP A 116 10.71 -4.05 37.20
CA ASP A 116 11.60 -4.19 38.36
C ASP A 116 11.28 -3.19 39.50
N ARG A 117 10.53 -2.11 39.20
CA ARG A 117 10.02 -1.14 40.19
C ARG A 117 8.69 -1.56 40.80
N GLY A 118 8.18 -2.73 40.41
CA GLY A 118 7.02 -3.42 40.97
C GLY A 118 5.71 -3.23 40.22
N GLY A 119 5.68 -2.47 39.13
CA GLY A 119 4.49 -2.22 38.31
C GLY A 119 4.21 -3.33 37.30
N ALA A 120 2.96 -3.48 36.85
CA ALA A 120 2.67 -4.34 35.70
C ALA A 120 2.93 -3.61 34.39
N THR A 121 3.51 -4.32 33.44
CA THR A 121 3.92 -3.78 32.14
C THR A 121 3.26 -4.52 30.98
N TYR A 122 3.01 -3.79 29.91
CA TYR A 122 2.30 -4.28 28.74
C TYR A 122 2.91 -3.71 27.47
N LEU A 123 2.98 -4.54 26.43
CA LEU A 123 3.40 -4.15 25.10
C LEU A 123 2.33 -4.56 24.09
N ILE A 124 1.72 -3.58 23.44
CA ILE A 124 0.75 -3.79 22.36
C ILE A 124 1.43 -3.51 21.03
N TYR A 125 1.32 -4.45 20.10
CA TYR A 125 1.66 -4.27 18.69
C TYR A 125 0.39 -4.21 17.87
N LEU A 126 0.12 -3.04 17.28
CA LEU A 126 -1.12 -2.70 16.57
C LEU A 126 -0.86 -2.55 15.07
N THR A 127 -1.36 -3.49 14.27
CA THR A 127 -1.05 -3.55 12.83
C THR A 127 -2.29 -3.43 11.94
N GLU A 128 -2.10 -2.96 10.73
CA GLU A 128 -3.13 -3.02 9.68
C GLU A 128 -3.36 -4.47 9.22
N TYR A 129 -2.28 -5.13 8.77
CA TYR A 129 -2.33 -6.48 8.21
C TYR A 129 -2.00 -7.58 9.22
N HIS A 130 -2.13 -8.82 8.76
CA HIS A 130 -1.69 -9.97 9.53
C HIS A 130 -0.15 -10.04 9.58
N ASP A 131 0.42 -9.63 10.69
CA ASP A 131 1.86 -9.71 10.94
C ASP A 131 2.09 -10.34 12.32
N VAL A 132 2.04 -11.67 12.38
CA VAL A 132 2.19 -12.41 13.65
C VAL A 132 3.64 -12.36 14.08
N LYS A 133 3.88 -11.93 15.32
CA LYS A 133 5.18 -12.00 15.98
C LYS A 133 5.19 -13.17 16.94
N LYS A 134 6.35 -13.78 17.09
CA LYS A 134 6.54 -14.77 18.15
C LYS A 134 6.99 -14.04 19.40
N GLU A 135 6.32 -14.33 20.51
CA GLU A 135 6.61 -13.70 21.80
C GLU A 135 8.07 -13.96 22.25
N GLU A 136 8.62 -15.14 21.95
CA GLU A 136 10.02 -15.52 22.21
C GLU A 136 11.07 -14.65 21.48
N ASP A 137 10.69 -14.01 20.37
CA ASP A 137 11.58 -13.10 19.64
C ASP A 137 11.61 -11.69 20.27
N ILE A 138 10.64 -11.39 21.15
CA ILE A 138 10.41 -10.07 21.74
C ILE A 138 10.75 -10.05 23.23
N LEU A 139 10.24 -11.02 23.99
CA LEU A 139 10.38 -11.10 25.43
C LEU A 139 11.45 -12.12 25.82
N ASP A 140 12.42 -11.69 26.61
CA ASP A 140 13.33 -12.61 27.28
C ASP A 140 12.58 -13.39 28.39
N THR A 141 13.05 -14.60 28.72
CA THR A 141 12.40 -15.52 29.68
C THR A 141 12.17 -14.98 31.11
N ASN A 142 12.74 -13.83 31.44
CA ASN A 142 12.68 -13.18 32.76
C ASN A 142 11.96 -11.83 32.72
N VAL A 143 11.03 -11.67 31.78
CA VAL A 143 10.19 -10.49 31.62
C VAL A 143 8.73 -10.92 31.79
N ASP A 144 8.03 -10.41 32.81
CA ASP A 144 6.59 -10.69 33.02
C ASP A 144 5.68 -9.73 32.24
N THR A 145 6.28 -8.83 31.45
CA THR A 145 5.57 -7.94 30.52
C THR A 145 4.65 -8.76 29.60
N LYS A 146 3.40 -8.34 29.48
CA LYS A 146 2.44 -9.01 28.60
C LYS A 146 2.49 -8.46 27.19
N PHE A 147 2.80 -9.31 26.23
CA PHE A 147 2.74 -8.97 24.82
C PHE A 147 1.35 -9.25 24.25
N ILE A 148 0.79 -8.29 23.51
CA ILE A 148 -0.56 -8.37 22.93
C ILE A 148 -0.49 -7.87 21.49
N GLN A 149 -1.05 -8.64 20.57
CA GLN A 149 -1.20 -8.24 19.17
C GLN A 149 -2.65 -7.91 18.85
N ILE A 150 -2.85 -6.75 18.25
CA ILE A 150 -4.17 -6.24 17.85
C ILE A 150 -4.06 -5.77 16.41
N ARG A 151 -5.17 -5.79 15.68
CA ARG A 151 -5.27 -5.12 14.39
C ARG A 151 -6.19 -3.93 14.40
N TRP A 152 -5.92 -2.95 13.54
CA TRP A 152 -6.72 -1.73 13.42
C TRP A 152 -8.20 -2.00 13.14
N TYR A 153 -8.55 -3.03 12.37
CA TYR A 153 -9.96 -3.40 12.16
C TYR A 153 -10.68 -3.78 13.48
N GLN A 154 -9.95 -4.33 14.47
CA GLN A 154 -10.52 -4.65 15.78
C GLN A 154 -10.75 -3.38 16.59
N ILE A 155 -9.84 -2.41 16.50
CA ILE A 155 -10.00 -1.08 17.10
C ILE A 155 -11.20 -0.35 16.47
N TYR A 156 -11.31 -0.36 15.14
CA TYR A 156 -12.44 0.21 14.41
C TYR A 156 -13.78 -0.38 14.89
N ASN A 157 -13.88 -1.72 14.95
CA ASN A 157 -15.10 -2.37 15.42
C ASN A 157 -15.43 -2.07 16.89
N TRP A 158 -14.42 -1.97 17.75
CA TRP A 158 -14.61 -1.57 19.14
C TRP A 158 -15.10 -0.13 19.27
N LEU A 159 -14.51 0.81 18.52
CA LEU A 159 -14.89 2.22 18.55
C LEU A 159 -16.33 2.47 18.08
N LYS A 160 -16.90 1.59 17.23
CA LYS A 160 -18.32 1.68 16.84
C LYS A 160 -19.29 1.61 18.01
N GLU A 161 -18.91 0.98 19.12
CA GLU A 161 -19.74 0.94 20.33
C GLU A 161 -19.85 2.32 21.02
N PHE A 162 -19.04 3.30 20.59
CA PHE A 162 -18.91 4.64 21.16
C PHE A 162 -19.16 5.76 20.13
N ASP A 163 -19.84 5.46 19.02
CA ASP A 163 -20.06 6.37 17.87
C ASP A 163 -20.85 7.65 18.18
N ASN A 164 -21.47 7.71 19.36
CA ASN A 164 -22.14 8.89 19.90
C ASN A 164 -21.16 9.98 20.34
N ASP A 165 -19.90 9.63 20.61
CA ASP A 165 -18.85 10.62 20.89
C ASP A 165 -18.32 11.26 19.59
N ARG A 166 -18.18 12.58 19.59
CA ARG A 166 -17.79 13.33 18.39
C ARG A 166 -16.35 13.03 17.95
N LEU A 167 -15.43 12.86 18.90
CA LEU A 167 -14.03 12.59 18.59
C LEU A 167 -13.87 11.15 18.08
N VAL A 168 -14.56 10.19 18.71
CA VAL A 168 -14.67 8.81 18.20
C VAL A 168 -15.22 8.78 16.79
N LYS A 169 -16.29 9.52 16.51
CA LYS A 169 -16.88 9.58 15.18
C LYS A 169 -15.92 10.13 14.13
N ASN A 170 -15.18 11.19 14.45
CA ASN A 170 -14.16 11.72 13.53
C ASN A 170 -13.03 10.72 13.30
N LEU A 171 -12.58 10.01 14.33
CA LEU A 171 -11.58 8.94 14.18
C LEU A 171 -12.11 7.81 13.30
N LEU A 172 -13.36 7.36 13.49
CA LEU A 172 -13.99 6.35 12.64
C LEU A 172 -14.04 6.80 11.17
N THR A 173 -14.42 8.05 10.89
CA THR A 173 -14.40 8.60 9.53
C THR A 173 -13.00 8.60 8.94
N TYR A 174 -11.99 9.04 9.71
CA TYR A 174 -10.61 9.02 9.24
C TYR A 174 -10.14 7.59 8.94
N MET A 175 -10.44 6.63 9.83
CA MET A 175 -10.13 5.21 9.63
C MET A 175 -10.83 4.63 8.39
N GLU A 176 -12.01 5.11 8.01
CA GLU A 176 -12.71 4.73 6.78
C GLU A 176 -12.02 5.30 5.53
N GLU A 177 -11.56 6.56 5.58
CA GLU A 177 -10.81 7.20 4.49
C GLU A 177 -9.48 6.49 4.19
N ILE A 178 -8.82 5.95 5.21
CA ILE A 178 -7.60 5.14 5.07
C ILE A 178 -7.87 3.62 5.05
N GLU A 179 -9.13 3.23 4.83
CA GLU A 179 -9.60 1.86 4.63
C GLU A 179 -9.30 0.83 5.75
N LEU A 180 -9.15 1.29 7.00
CA LEU A 180 -9.02 0.42 8.18
C LEU A 180 -10.36 -0.17 8.65
N ASN A 181 -11.45 0.18 7.97
CA ASN A 181 -12.81 -0.32 8.18
C ASN A 181 -13.10 -1.64 7.46
N LYS A 182 -12.13 -2.22 6.74
CA LYS A 182 -12.33 -3.43 5.93
C LYS A 182 -12.94 -4.57 6.75
N SER A 183 -14.16 -4.95 6.37
CA SER A 183 -14.81 -6.16 6.86
C SER A 183 -13.97 -7.36 6.44
N ARG A 184 -13.71 -8.28 7.39
CA ARG A 184 -13.06 -9.58 7.08
C ARG A 184 -14.04 -10.63 6.57
N ASN A 185 -15.23 -10.20 6.13
CA ASN A 185 -16.26 -11.05 5.58
C ASN A 185 -16.42 -10.77 4.10
N PHE A 186 -16.45 -11.84 3.30
CA PHE A 186 -16.88 -11.74 1.91
C PHE A 186 -18.31 -11.21 1.84
N THR A 187 -18.53 -10.24 0.97
CA THR A 187 -19.87 -9.83 0.54
C THR A 187 -20.39 -10.78 -0.55
N PRO A 188 -21.71 -10.84 -0.78
CA PRO A 188 -22.24 -11.56 -1.94
C PRO A 188 -21.67 -11.08 -3.27
N GLN A 189 -21.32 -9.79 -3.38
CA GLN A 189 -20.70 -9.22 -4.55
C GLN A 189 -19.28 -9.79 -4.75
N ASP A 190 -18.47 -9.87 -3.69
CA ASP A 190 -17.13 -10.47 -3.76
C ASP A 190 -17.20 -11.93 -4.22
N ILE A 191 -18.14 -12.70 -3.67
CA ILE A 191 -18.35 -14.10 -4.06
C ILE A 191 -18.78 -14.18 -5.53
N HIS A 192 -19.69 -13.31 -5.96
CA HIS A 192 -20.16 -13.29 -7.35
C HIS A 192 -19.02 -12.98 -8.33
N VAL A 193 -18.15 -12.00 -8.01
CA VAL A 193 -16.96 -11.67 -8.80
C VAL A 193 -16.02 -12.86 -8.88
N ILE A 194 -15.69 -13.50 -7.75
CA ILE A 194 -14.80 -14.67 -7.71
C ILE A 194 -15.38 -15.82 -8.54
N GLN A 195 -16.67 -16.09 -8.45
CA GLN A 195 -17.34 -17.16 -9.21
C GLN A 195 -17.37 -16.91 -10.73
N ASN A 196 -17.37 -15.64 -11.14
CA ASN A 196 -17.50 -15.24 -12.54
C ASN A 196 -16.23 -14.63 -13.12
N ILE A 197 -15.09 -14.74 -12.42
CA ILE A 197 -13.82 -14.13 -12.81
C ILE A 197 -13.32 -14.61 -14.18
N GLN A 198 -13.72 -15.81 -14.60
CA GLN A 198 -13.30 -16.36 -15.90
C GLN A 198 -13.82 -15.52 -17.07
N LYS A 199 -15.06 -15.02 -17.02
CA LYS A 199 -15.64 -14.24 -18.11
C LYS A 199 -14.84 -12.98 -18.46
N PRO A 200 -14.52 -12.07 -17.52
CA PRO A 200 -13.67 -10.92 -17.84
C PRO A 200 -12.27 -11.34 -18.28
N LEU A 201 -11.70 -12.43 -17.73
CA LEU A 201 -10.40 -12.93 -18.20
C LEU A 201 -10.44 -13.41 -19.66
N ASP A 202 -11.53 -14.08 -20.07
CA ASP A 202 -11.72 -14.52 -21.45
C ASP A 202 -11.82 -13.31 -22.40
N LEU A 203 -12.54 -12.25 -22.01
CA LEU A 203 -12.63 -11.02 -22.79
C LEU A 203 -11.27 -10.34 -22.96
N LEU A 204 -10.48 -10.21 -21.88
CA LEU A 204 -9.13 -9.64 -21.94
C LEU A 204 -8.20 -10.46 -22.85
N GLU A 205 -8.34 -11.79 -22.84
CA GLU A 205 -7.55 -12.67 -23.70
C GLU A 205 -7.98 -12.60 -25.16
N GLU A 206 -9.29 -12.60 -25.42
CA GLU A 206 -9.86 -12.49 -26.77
C GLU A 206 -9.47 -11.16 -27.43
N SER A 207 -9.50 -10.05 -26.68
CA SER A 207 -9.05 -8.75 -27.14
C SER A 207 -7.56 -8.69 -27.52
N LEU A 208 -6.75 -9.64 -27.06
CA LEU A 208 -5.31 -9.70 -27.35
C LEU A 208 -4.92 -10.83 -28.32
N ALA A 209 -5.88 -11.67 -28.71
CA ALA A 209 -5.64 -12.82 -29.58
C ALA A 209 -5.77 -12.45 -31.07
N GLY A 210 -5.51 -13.43 -31.94
CA GLY A 210 -5.76 -13.32 -33.38
C GLY A 210 -4.86 -12.28 -34.07
N GLU A 211 -5.47 -11.33 -34.78
CA GLU A 211 -4.72 -10.34 -35.57
C GLU A 211 -3.84 -9.43 -34.70
N VAL A 212 -4.25 -9.15 -33.45
CA VAL A 212 -3.42 -8.38 -32.49
C VAL A 212 -2.09 -9.09 -32.25
N ASP A 213 -2.10 -10.41 -32.06
CA ASP A 213 -0.89 -11.21 -31.92
C ASP A 213 -0.01 -11.14 -33.17
N ASP A 214 -0.63 -11.22 -34.35
CA ASP A 214 0.12 -11.24 -35.60
C ASP A 214 0.81 -9.89 -35.85
N VAL A 215 0.12 -8.78 -35.58
CA VAL A 215 0.69 -7.43 -35.67
C VAL A 215 1.80 -7.22 -34.63
N LEU A 216 1.66 -7.78 -33.41
CA LEU A 216 2.69 -7.72 -32.38
C LEU A 216 3.94 -8.51 -32.77
N LYS A 217 3.79 -9.69 -33.40
CA LYS A 217 4.94 -10.51 -33.86
C LYS A 217 5.81 -9.78 -34.88
N GLU A 218 5.24 -8.88 -35.68
CA GLU A 218 5.98 -8.11 -36.67
C GLU A 218 7.06 -7.20 -36.07
N PHE A 219 7.01 -6.87 -34.77
CA PHE A 219 8.05 -6.10 -34.10
C PHE A 219 9.33 -6.88 -33.80
N THR A 220 9.32 -8.22 -33.93
CA THR A 220 10.48 -9.05 -33.63
C THR A 220 10.85 -9.94 -34.81
N SER A 221 12.14 -9.99 -35.14
CA SER A 221 12.65 -10.89 -36.18
C SER A 221 12.48 -12.37 -35.83
N THR A 222 12.29 -12.69 -34.55
CA THR A 222 12.11 -14.07 -34.07
C THR A 222 10.66 -14.53 -34.12
N GLY A 223 9.69 -13.62 -34.32
CA GLY A 223 8.26 -13.88 -34.20
C GLY A 223 7.80 -14.35 -32.80
N LYS A 224 8.64 -14.28 -31.76
CA LYS A 224 8.32 -14.78 -30.42
C LYS A 224 7.70 -13.69 -29.54
N ILE A 225 6.47 -13.92 -29.10
CA ILE A 225 5.82 -13.12 -28.07
C ILE A 225 6.14 -13.73 -26.70
N LYS A 226 6.55 -12.88 -25.76
CA LYS A 226 6.67 -13.24 -24.35
C LYS A 226 5.31 -13.06 -23.69
N ILE A 227 4.69 -14.19 -23.36
CA ILE A 227 3.49 -14.23 -22.53
C ILE A 227 3.97 -14.60 -21.12
N ARG A 228 4.06 -13.62 -20.22
CA ARG A 228 4.25 -13.93 -18.79
C ARG A 228 2.95 -14.50 -18.23
N ASP A 229 3.06 -15.28 -17.16
CA ASP A 229 1.90 -15.79 -16.44
C ASP A 229 0.91 -14.65 -16.12
N ARG A 230 -0.25 -14.71 -16.78
CA ARG A 230 -1.25 -13.64 -16.75
C ARG A 230 -1.88 -13.44 -15.38
N TYR A 231 -2.00 -14.51 -14.59
CA TYR A 231 -2.49 -14.41 -13.22
C TYR A 231 -1.47 -13.68 -12.35
N ASN A 232 -0.18 -13.98 -12.52
CA ASN A 232 0.86 -13.25 -11.80
C ASN A 232 0.90 -11.77 -12.21
N GLN A 233 0.71 -11.45 -13.50
CA GLN A 233 0.63 -10.05 -13.93
C GLN A 233 -0.54 -9.31 -13.27
N LEU A 234 -1.73 -9.91 -13.23
CA LEU A 234 -2.90 -9.27 -12.61
C LEU A 234 -2.73 -9.05 -11.11
N VAL A 235 -2.18 -10.05 -10.41
CA VAL A 235 -2.09 -10.04 -8.94
C VAL A 235 -0.93 -9.19 -8.44
N ARG A 236 0.17 -9.09 -9.20
CA ARG A 236 1.40 -8.39 -8.75
C ARG A 236 1.65 -7.08 -9.46
N ASP A 237 1.40 -7.05 -10.76
CA ASP A 237 1.79 -5.95 -11.63
C ASP A 237 0.56 -5.13 -12.07
N PHE A 238 -0.63 -5.48 -11.57
CA PHE A 238 -1.92 -4.85 -11.90
C PHE A 238 -2.15 -4.68 -13.41
N LYS A 239 -1.76 -5.70 -14.20
CA LYS A 239 -1.89 -5.64 -15.66
C LYS A 239 -2.18 -6.97 -16.32
N TYR A 240 -2.61 -6.91 -17.57
CA TYR A 240 -2.86 -8.04 -18.44
C TYR A 240 -2.31 -7.75 -19.84
N THR A 241 -1.02 -7.99 -20.05
CA THR A 241 -0.29 -7.57 -21.27
C THR A 241 0.49 -8.68 -21.96
N ARG A 242 0.68 -8.52 -23.27
CA ARG A 242 1.61 -9.28 -24.10
C ARG A 242 2.79 -8.38 -24.44
N GLN A 243 3.99 -8.95 -24.45
CA GLN A 243 5.22 -8.20 -24.69
C GLN A 243 6.06 -8.90 -25.75
N THR A 244 6.73 -8.12 -26.59
CA THR A 244 7.79 -8.59 -27.48
C THR A 244 8.99 -7.66 -27.43
N TYR A 245 10.17 -8.19 -27.73
CA TYR A 245 11.42 -7.43 -27.74
C TYR A 245 11.85 -7.18 -29.18
N ILE A 246 12.10 -5.91 -29.48
CA ILE A 246 12.73 -5.47 -30.73
C ILE A 246 14.24 -5.71 -30.61
N SER A 247 14.82 -5.35 -29.45
CA SER A 247 16.22 -5.56 -29.09
C SER A 247 16.35 -5.86 -27.59
N ASP A 248 17.57 -6.03 -27.08
CA ASP A 248 17.82 -6.26 -25.64
C ASP A 248 17.36 -5.08 -24.76
N TYR A 249 17.24 -3.89 -25.35
CA TYR A 249 16.94 -2.63 -24.65
C TYR A 249 15.64 -1.96 -25.12
N THR A 250 14.91 -2.59 -26.04
CA THR A 250 13.70 -2.03 -26.64
C THR A 250 12.61 -3.10 -26.74
N SER A 251 11.41 -2.78 -26.24
CA SER A 251 10.29 -3.72 -26.27
C SER A 251 8.96 -3.01 -26.53
N VAL A 252 8.01 -3.75 -27.10
CA VAL A 252 6.63 -3.30 -27.27
C VAL A 252 5.73 -4.16 -26.39
N GLU A 253 4.88 -3.51 -25.62
CA GLU A 253 3.90 -4.11 -24.74
C GLU A 253 2.50 -3.65 -25.13
N VAL A 254 1.53 -4.56 -25.15
CA VAL A 254 0.14 -4.26 -25.48
C VAL A 254 -0.80 -5.00 -24.54
N GLY A 255 -1.84 -4.32 -24.07
CA GLY A 255 -2.88 -4.92 -23.24
C GLY A 255 -3.49 -3.96 -22.26
N PHE A 256 -3.80 -4.44 -21.07
CA PHE A 256 -4.61 -3.69 -20.11
C PHE A 256 -3.83 -3.37 -18.84
N TRP A 257 -3.97 -2.14 -18.37
CA TRP A 257 -3.47 -1.67 -17.07
C TRP A 257 -4.65 -1.42 -16.14
N ILE A 258 -4.57 -1.94 -14.92
CA ILE A 258 -5.59 -1.78 -13.88
C ILE A 258 -5.09 -0.71 -12.93
N LEU A 259 -5.72 0.47 -12.99
CA LEU A 259 -5.41 1.60 -12.13
C LEU A 259 -6.30 1.51 -10.87
N GLU A 260 -5.75 1.81 -9.69
CA GLU A 260 -6.48 1.62 -8.42
C GLU A 260 -7.75 2.49 -8.33
N ASP A 261 -7.74 3.69 -8.91
CA ASP A 261 -8.83 4.68 -8.80
C ASP A 261 -9.58 4.97 -10.12
N ASP A 262 -9.24 4.28 -11.20
CA ASP A 262 -9.76 4.57 -12.55
C ASP A 262 -10.24 3.31 -13.29
N TYR A 263 -11.02 3.51 -14.35
CA TYR A 263 -11.36 2.42 -15.26
C TYR A 263 -10.07 1.86 -15.88
N PRO A 264 -9.96 0.52 -16.07
CA PRO A 264 -8.78 -0.05 -16.69
C PRO A 264 -8.53 0.56 -18.06
N VAL A 265 -7.25 0.68 -18.42
CA VAL A 265 -6.80 1.33 -19.64
C VAL A 265 -6.31 0.27 -20.61
N ALA A 266 -6.80 0.31 -21.84
CA ALA A 266 -6.19 -0.39 -22.96
C ALA A 266 -5.00 0.45 -23.47
N SER A 267 -3.81 -0.14 -23.48
CA SER A 267 -2.58 0.58 -23.80
C SER A 267 -1.68 -0.21 -24.74
N THR A 268 -0.98 0.52 -25.60
CA THR A 268 0.20 0.05 -26.33
C THR A 268 1.39 0.92 -25.94
N THR A 269 2.46 0.30 -25.44
CA THR A 269 3.65 0.98 -24.94
C THR A 269 4.90 0.57 -25.71
N LEU A 270 5.67 1.55 -26.15
CA LEU A 270 7.07 1.36 -26.56
C LEU A 270 7.99 1.66 -25.38
N TRP A 271 8.65 0.62 -24.88
CA TRP A 271 9.57 0.67 -23.74
C TRP A 271 11.02 0.72 -24.19
N ILE A 272 11.79 1.63 -23.60
CA ILE A 272 13.23 1.82 -23.86
C ILE A 272 14.00 1.79 -22.55
N HIS A 273 14.99 0.92 -22.47
CA HIS A 273 15.86 0.80 -21.30
C HIS A 273 16.90 1.93 -21.28
N ARG A 274 17.29 2.40 -20.09
CA ARG A 274 18.29 3.46 -19.93
C ARG A 274 19.66 3.14 -20.51
N ASP A 275 20.00 1.85 -20.61
CA ASP A 275 21.28 1.40 -21.18
C ASP A 275 21.26 1.35 -22.72
N HIS A 276 20.13 1.69 -23.34
CA HIS A 276 20.04 1.82 -24.80
C HIS A 276 21.03 2.89 -25.29
N GLY A 277 21.85 2.56 -26.31
CA GLY A 277 22.95 3.43 -26.77
C GLY A 277 22.51 4.82 -27.25
N GLU A 278 21.24 4.95 -27.62
CA GLU A 278 20.63 6.22 -28.06
C GLU A 278 19.56 6.76 -27.12
N TYR A 279 19.52 6.29 -25.86
CA TYR A 279 18.49 6.63 -24.87
C TYR A 279 18.15 8.14 -24.83
N ILE A 280 19.16 9.01 -24.73
CA ILE A 280 18.97 10.47 -24.64
C ILE A 280 18.29 11.05 -25.90
N LYS A 281 18.55 10.49 -27.08
CA LYS A 281 17.89 10.92 -28.31
C LYS A 281 16.44 10.47 -28.33
N ILE A 282 16.18 9.23 -27.93
CA ILE A 282 14.84 8.64 -27.90
C ILE A 282 13.96 9.36 -26.88
N GLU A 283 14.46 9.60 -25.67
CA GLU A 283 13.74 10.34 -24.62
C GLU A 283 13.29 11.72 -25.12
N LYS A 284 14.18 12.46 -25.80
CA LYS A 284 13.82 13.75 -26.42
C LYS A 284 12.78 13.63 -27.52
N ALA A 285 12.83 12.54 -28.30
CA ALA A 285 11.82 12.28 -29.31
C ALA A 285 10.46 12.00 -28.66
N PHE A 286 10.42 11.18 -27.61
CA PHE A 286 9.21 10.91 -26.83
C PHE A 286 8.61 12.20 -26.26
N ASP A 287 9.43 13.07 -25.65
CA ASP A 287 8.99 14.38 -25.17
C ASP A 287 8.35 15.21 -26.29
N LYS A 288 8.92 15.18 -27.50
CA LYS A 288 8.34 15.90 -28.63
C LYS A 288 7.00 15.32 -29.04
N TYR A 289 6.86 13.99 -29.10
CA TYR A 289 5.60 13.33 -29.47
C TYR A 289 4.49 13.60 -28.46
N SER A 290 4.79 13.51 -27.15
CA SER A 290 3.81 13.73 -26.09
C SER A 290 3.40 15.20 -25.93
N ASN A 291 4.29 16.15 -26.23
CA ASN A 291 3.95 17.58 -26.17
C ASN A 291 3.19 18.11 -27.40
N ASP A 292 3.09 17.32 -28.48
CA ASP A 292 2.30 17.69 -29.65
C ASP A 292 0.84 17.35 -29.41
N ALA A 293 -0.01 18.37 -29.24
CA ALA A 293 -1.43 18.22 -28.95
C ALA A 293 -2.25 17.52 -30.06
N SER A 294 -1.66 17.27 -31.23
CA SER A 294 -2.28 16.45 -32.28
C SER A 294 -2.11 14.94 -32.04
N ASN A 295 -1.26 14.56 -31.08
CA ASN A 295 -1.01 13.18 -30.70
C ASN A 295 -1.66 12.84 -29.36
N ASP A 296 -1.98 11.55 -29.19
CA ASP A 296 -2.55 11.00 -27.97
C ASP A 296 -1.52 10.14 -27.20
N PHE A 297 -0.30 10.69 -27.05
CA PHE A 297 0.80 9.98 -26.39
C PHE A 297 1.07 10.50 -24.99
N SER A 298 1.24 9.57 -24.05
CA SER A 298 1.73 9.84 -22.70
C SER A 298 3.13 9.25 -22.51
N ILE A 299 3.88 9.75 -21.53
CA ILE A 299 5.20 9.21 -21.19
C ILE A 299 5.17 8.65 -19.76
N ASP A 300 5.60 7.41 -19.63
CA ASP A 300 5.82 6.74 -18.35
C ASP A 300 7.30 6.74 -17.99
N ARG A 301 7.64 7.27 -16.81
CA ARG A 301 8.99 7.25 -16.22
C ARG A 301 9.01 6.60 -14.83
N GLU A 302 7.86 6.14 -14.35
CA GLU A 302 7.66 5.79 -12.94
C GLU A 302 7.46 4.29 -12.76
N THR A 303 6.79 3.62 -13.70
CA THR A 303 6.45 2.20 -13.58
C THR A 303 7.70 1.32 -13.45
N TYR A 304 8.74 1.63 -14.22
CA TYR A 304 10.01 0.90 -14.19
C TYR A 304 11.17 1.89 -14.15
N SER A 305 11.87 1.96 -13.02
CA SER A 305 12.95 2.94 -12.74
C SER A 305 14.08 3.00 -13.76
N ASP A 306 14.28 1.94 -14.55
CA ASP A 306 15.34 1.85 -15.56
C ASP A 306 14.79 1.93 -17.00
N TRP A 307 13.49 2.18 -17.17
CA TRP A 307 12.83 2.24 -18.47
C TRP A 307 12.01 3.53 -18.62
N ILE A 308 11.87 3.98 -19.87
CA ILE A 308 10.91 5.00 -20.28
C ILE A 308 9.92 4.38 -21.26
N GLY A 309 8.63 4.66 -21.06
CA GLY A 309 7.54 4.19 -21.92
C GLY A 309 6.91 5.35 -22.68
N LEU A 310 6.67 5.18 -23.99
CA LEU A 310 5.73 6.01 -24.75
C LEU A 310 4.43 5.23 -24.92
N ASN A 311 3.37 5.70 -24.29
CA ASN A 311 2.08 5.00 -24.27
C ASN A 311 1.09 5.65 -25.22
N ILE A 312 0.23 4.81 -25.79
CA ILE A 312 -1.02 5.22 -26.43
C ILE A 312 -2.12 4.57 -25.60
N ASP A 313 -2.87 5.38 -24.87
CA ASP A 313 -3.79 4.94 -23.84
C ASP A 313 -5.24 5.23 -24.22
N LYS A 314 -6.17 4.34 -23.89
CA LYS A 314 -7.60 4.59 -24.00
C LYS A 314 -8.36 3.89 -22.90
N SER A 315 -9.28 4.60 -22.25
CA SER A 315 -10.08 4.04 -21.17
C SER A 315 -10.98 2.92 -21.70
N LEU A 316 -11.11 1.82 -20.96
CA LEU A 316 -12.11 0.80 -21.28
C LEU A 316 -13.54 1.36 -21.29
N LEU A 317 -13.79 2.46 -20.56
CA LEU A 317 -15.07 3.16 -20.56
C LEU A 317 -15.48 3.63 -21.97
N ASP A 318 -14.51 4.02 -22.78
CA ASP A 318 -14.75 4.59 -24.11
C ASP A 318 -15.25 3.56 -25.12
N PHE A 319 -15.05 2.26 -24.84
CA PHE A 319 -15.50 1.16 -25.68
C PHE A 319 -16.91 0.67 -25.32
N LEU A 320 -17.50 1.14 -24.21
CA LEU A 320 -18.83 0.67 -23.77
C LEU A 320 -19.99 1.09 -24.68
N ASN A 321 -19.74 2.02 -25.61
CA ASN A 321 -20.71 2.44 -26.61
C ASN A 321 -20.69 1.56 -27.87
N ASP A 322 -19.69 0.69 -28.02
CA ASP A 322 -19.56 -0.19 -29.18
C ASP A 322 -20.48 -1.41 -29.06
N GLY A 323 -20.95 -1.95 -30.19
CA GLY A 323 -21.76 -3.17 -30.19
C GLY A 323 -20.95 -4.44 -29.93
N ASP A 324 -19.69 -4.44 -30.36
CA ASP A 324 -18.69 -5.48 -30.14
C ASP A 324 -17.45 -4.85 -29.52
N HIS A 325 -17.38 -4.89 -28.19
CA HIS A 325 -16.27 -4.29 -27.46
C HIS A 325 -14.94 -4.98 -27.77
N VAL A 326 -14.94 -6.30 -27.97
CA VAL A 326 -13.72 -7.07 -28.19
C VAL A 326 -13.11 -6.67 -29.54
N GLY A 327 -13.93 -6.63 -30.60
CA GLY A 327 -13.50 -6.18 -31.91
C GLY A 327 -13.00 -4.73 -31.89
N ALA A 328 -13.72 -3.82 -31.23
CA ALA A 328 -13.31 -2.42 -31.13
C ALA A 328 -11.97 -2.24 -30.41
N ILE A 329 -11.71 -3.04 -29.36
CA ILE A 329 -10.44 -3.03 -28.64
C ILE A 329 -9.31 -3.63 -29.51
N GLN A 330 -9.57 -4.71 -30.25
CA GLN A 330 -8.59 -5.29 -31.18
C GLN A 330 -8.18 -4.27 -32.26
N ASP A 331 -9.15 -3.60 -32.87
CA ASP A 331 -8.91 -2.54 -33.86
C ASP A 331 -8.06 -1.41 -33.28
N TYR A 332 -8.35 -1.01 -32.05
CA TYR A 332 -7.56 -0.01 -31.32
C TYR A 332 -6.12 -0.47 -31.08
N PHE A 333 -5.91 -1.70 -30.61
CA PHE A 333 -4.55 -2.24 -30.42
C PHE A 333 -3.77 -2.34 -31.74
N ILE A 334 -4.42 -2.74 -32.82
CA ILE A 334 -3.80 -2.80 -34.15
C ILE A 334 -3.40 -1.39 -34.62
N ALA A 335 -4.30 -0.41 -34.47
CA ALA A 335 -4.04 0.97 -34.87
C ALA A 335 -2.90 1.59 -34.04
N SER A 336 -2.93 1.43 -32.72
CA SER A 336 -1.89 1.95 -31.83
C SER A 336 -0.52 1.32 -32.10
N MET A 337 -0.45 0.00 -32.34
CA MET A 337 0.80 -0.65 -32.76
C MET A 337 1.31 -0.15 -34.11
N LYS A 338 0.43 0.15 -35.07
CA LYS A 338 0.84 0.78 -36.34
C LYS A 338 1.44 2.17 -36.12
N SER A 339 0.84 2.98 -35.24
CA SER A 339 1.41 4.28 -34.85
C SER A 339 2.80 4.14 -34.23
N ILE A 340 3.03 3.13 -33.36
CA ILE A 340 4.37 2.86 -32.81
C ILE A 340 5.36 2.49 -33.94
N LYS A 341 4.97 1.66 -34.91
CA LYS A 341 5.84 1.36 -36.07
C LYS A 341 6.17 2.60 -36.88
N GLU A 342 5.21 3.49 -37.08
CA GLU A 342 5.44 4.77 -37.77
C GLU A 342 6.42 5.66 -37.01
N ILE A 343 6.37 5.68 -35.67
CA ILE A 343 7.36 6.41 -34.87
C ILE A 343 8.76 5.83 -35.05
N ILE A 344 8.90 4.51 -34.98
CA ILE A 344 10.17 3.82 -35.19
C ILE A 344 10.70 4.12 -36.61
N GLY A 345 9.83 4.04 -37.62
CA GLY A 345 10.19 4.27 -39.03
C GLY A 345 10.48 5.73 -39.38
N ASN A 346 9.74 6.70 -38.83
CA ASN A 346 9.93 8.13 -39.12
C ASN A 346 11.19 8.73 -38.45
N ASN A 347 11.83 7.98 -37.57
CA ASN A 347 13.07 8.35 -36.93
C ASN A 347 14.20 7.43 -37.41
N GLU A 348 14.41 7.33 -38.73
CA GLU A 348 15.47 6.50 -39.33
C GLU A 348 16.88 6.83 -38.79
N ASP A 349 17.07 8.06 -38.27
CA ASP A 349 18.30 8.51 -37.61
C ASP A 349 18.45 8.01 -36.15
N ILE A 350 17.46 7.28 -35.64
CA ILE A 350 17.42 6.66 -34.31
C ILE A 350 17.32 5.15 -34.46
N ASN A 351 18.31 4.42 -33.94
CA ASN A 351 18.32 2.97 -34.00
C ASN A 351 17.60 2.40 -32.78
N PHE A 352 16.29 2.16 -32.90
CA PHE A 352 15.42 1.59 -31.85
C PHE A 352 15.72 0.11 -31.54
#